data_AF-A0A1F4AZV8-F1
#
_entry.id   AF-A0A1F4AZV8-F1
#
_cell.length_a   1.000
_cell.length_b   1.000
_cell.length_c   1.000
_cell.angle_alpha   90.00
_cell.angle_beta   90.00
_cell.angle_gamma   90.00
#
_symmetry.space_group_name_H-M   'P 1'
#
loop_
_entity.id
_entity.type
_entity.pdbx_description
1 polymer ?
#
loop_
_entity_poly.entity_id
_entity_poly.type
_entity_poly.pdbx_seq_one_letter_code
_entity_poly.pdbx_strand_id
1 'polypeptide(L)'
;MRPSRRSRRRAAEGLVNHCEVKSVSRLRPILVLPSGANSGFQGSKVVIEISAEMQDYLARREGGEIVEGSKSFKQVASLWTFELADGRWRVSNIEDSALMRDYLEMIAAHPRAEAAVRPG
;
A
#
# COMPACT_ATOMS: atom_id res chain seq x y z
N MET A 1 17.06 1.81 1.43
CA MET A 1 16.12 0.90 0.74
C MET A 1 16.82 0.36 -0.51
N ARG A 2 16.91 -0.97 -0.70
CA ARG A 2 17.54 -1.54 -1.91
C ARG A 2 16.48 -1.66 -3.02
N PRO A 3 16.82 -1.38 -4.30
CA PRO A 3 15.88 -1.52 -5.39
C PRO A 3 15.40 -2.98 -5.56
N SER A 4 14.12 -3.16 -5.83
CA SER A 4 13.52 -4.48 -6.08
C SER A 4 14.17 -5.19 -7.28
N ARG A 5 14.09 -6.52 -7.35
CA ARG A 5 14.62 -7.27 -8.52
C ARG A 5 14.01 -6.78 -9.84
N ARG A 6 12.71 -6.46 -9.86
CA ARG A 6 12.03 -5.85 -11.01
C ARG A 6 12.63 -4.50 -11.39
N SER A 7 12.88 -3.61 -10.43
CA SER A 7 13.47 -2.29 -10.71
C SER A 7 14.88 -2.39 -11.31
N ARG A 8 15.70 -3.34 -10.82
CA ARG A 8 17.04 -3.59 -11.38
C ARG A 8 16.98 -4.14 -12.81
N ARG A 9 16.05 -5.06 -13.07
CA ARG A 9 15.82 -5.59 -14.41
C ARG A 9 15.40 -4.49 -15.39
N ARG A 10 14.40 -3.67 -15.03
CA ARG A 10 13.95 -2.53 -15.83
C ARG A 10 15.09 -1.57 -16.15
N ALA A 11 15.93 -1.25 -15.17
CA ALA A 11 17.10 -0.39 -15.38
C ALA A 11 18.11 -1.00 -16.36
N ALA A 12 18.36 -2.31 -16.28
CA ALA A 12 19.24 -3.01 -17.22
C ALA A 12 18.68 -3.03 -18.66
N GLU A 13 17.36 -3.00 -18.81
CA GLU A 13 16.65 -2.91 -20.10
C GLU A 13 16.50 -1.45 -20.60
N GLY A 14 17.13 -0.48 -19.91
CA GLY A 14 17.04 0.93 -20.29
C GLY A 14 15.68 1.57 -20.00
N LEU A 15 14.87 0.97 -19.12
CA LEU A 15 13.55 1.48 -18.75
C LEU A 15 13.61 2.34 -17.47
N VAL A 16 12.79 3.37 -17.42
CA VAL A 16 12.66 4.31 -16.30
C VAL A 16 11.21 4.34 -15.84
N ASN A 17 11.00 4.11 -14.53
CA ASN A 17 9.68 4.24 -13.91
C ASN A 17 9.43 5.70 -13.54
N HIS A 18 8.37 6.27 -14.07
CA HIS A 18 7.87 7.59 -13.70
C HIS A 18 6.64 7.39 -12.84
N CYS A 19 6.78 7.65 -11.54
CA CYS A 19 5.68 7.61 -10.59
C CYS A 19 5.66 8.93 -9.83
N GLU A 20 4.54 9.64 -9.91
CA GLU A 20 4.36 10.91 -9.24
C GLU A 20 2.96 10.96 -8.64
N VAL A 21 2.90 11.29 -7.35
CA VAL A 21 1.66 11.50 -6.62
C VAL A 21 1.40 13.00 -6.58
N LYS A 22 0.32 13.43 -7.22
CA LYS A 22 -0.08 14.84 -7.22
C LYS A 22 -0.81 15.19 -5.93
N SER A 23 -1.71 14.32 -5.46
CA SER A 23 -2.38 14.50 -4.18
C SER A 23 -2.83 13.16 -3.60
N VAL A 24 -2.86 13.05 -2.27
CA VAL A 24 -3.57 11.98 -1.56
C VAL A 24 -4.94 12.51 -1.20
N SER A 25 -5.98 11.94 -1.79
CA SER A 25 -7.36 12.42 -1.67
C SER A 25 -8.12 11.79 -0.51
N ARG A 26 -7.75 10.57 -0.09
CA ARG A 26 -8.39 9.87 1.04
C ARG A 26 -7.45 8.87 1.70
N LEU A 27 -7.52 8.81 3.03
CA LEU A 27 -6.97 7.73 3.85
C LEU A 27 -8.12 7.16 4.69
N ARG A 28 -8.50 5.91 4.45
CA ARG A 28 -9.58 5.24 5.16
C ARG A 28 -9.04 4.01 5.89
N PRO A 29 -8.96 4.04 7.23
CA PRO A 29 -8.65 2.84 8.01
C PRO A 29 -9.74 1.78 7.78
N ILE A 30 -9.32 0.55 7.52
CA ILE A 30 -10.22 -0.58 7.24
C ILE A 30 -10.18 -1.58 8.38
N LEU A 31 -8.98 -1.91 8.84
CA LEU A 31 -8.76 -2.98 9.80
C LEU A 31 -7.58 -2.67 10.71
N VAL A 32 -7.73 -2.97 11.99
CA VAL A 32 -6.65 -3.00 12.98
C VAL A 32 -6.61 -4.39 13.60
N LEU A 33 -5.48 -5.08 13.49
CA LEU A 33 -5.23 -6.37 14.11
C LEU A 33 -4.14 -6.18 15.17
N PRO A 34 -4.49 -6.04 16.46
CA PRO A 34 -3.48 -5.98 17.51
C PRO A 34 -2.76 -7.33 17.61
N SER A 35 -1.45 -7.29 17.84
CA SER A 35 -0.71 -8.48 18.25
C SER A 35 -1.08 -8.88 19.68
N GLY A 36 -0.82 -10.13 20.04
CA GLY A 36 -1.14 -10.65 21.37
C GLY A 36 -0.52 -9.84 22.53
N ALA A 37 -1.14 -9.92 23.71
CA ALA A 37 -0.92 -9.07 24.88
C ALA A 37 0.55 -8.96 25.35
N ASN A 38 1.43 -9.90 25.01
CA ASN A 38 2.80 -9.99 25.53
C ASN A 38 3.88 -9.48 24.56
N SER A 39 3.52 -9.00 23.36
CA SER A 39 4.52 -8.57 22.36
C SER A 39 4.73 -7.06 22.27
N GLY A 40 4.13 -6.26 23.15
CA GLY A 40 4.24 -4.79 23.08
C GLY A 40 3.77 -4.24 21.73
N PHE A 41 2.68 -4.81 21.20
CA PHE A 41 2.13 -4.54 19.87
C PHE A 41 3.00 -4.98 18.68
N GLN A 42 4.17 -5.60 18.87
CA GLN A 42 4.95 -6.15 17.76
C GLN A 42 4.18 -7.22 16.99
N GLY A 43 4.14 -7.07 15.67
CA GLY A 43 3.32 -7.88 14.76
C GLY A 43 1.89 -7.34 14.58
N SER A 44 1.52 -6.22 15.22
CA SER A 44 0.23 -5.59 14.98
C SER A 44 0.15 -5.12 13.52
N LYS A 45 -1.03 -5.22 12.93
CA LYS A 45 -1.28 -4.82 11.55
C LYS A 45 -2.36 -3.75 11.45
N VAL A 46 -2.19 -2.84 10.51
CA VAL A 46 -3.21 -1.88 10.13
C VAL A 46 -3.37 -1.91 8.62
N VAL A 47 -4.61 -2.03 8.15
CA VAL A 47 -4.95 -1.98 6.72
C VAL A 47 -5.64 -0.65 6.45
N ILE A 48 -5.10 0.13 5.51
CA ILE A 48 -5.60 1.45 5.13
C ILE A 48 -5.85 1.45 3.63
N GLU A 49 -7.04 1.89 3.22
CA GLU A 49 -7.27 2.29 1.83
C GLU A 49 -6.72 3.70 1.61
N ILE A 50 -5.86 3.82 0.61
CA ILE A 50 -5.28 5.08 0.18
C ILE A 50 -5.80 5.38 -1.21
N SER A 51 -6.53 6.48 -1.36
CA SER A 51 -6.89 7.05 -2.65
C SER A 51 -5.98 8.24 -2.96
N ALA A 52 -5.44 8.27 -4.17
CA ALA A 52 -4.54 9.33 -4.62
C ALA A 52 -4.75 9.64 -6.11
N GLU A 53 -4.55 10.90 -6.47
CA GLU A 53 -4.35 11.30 -7.85
C GLU A 53 -2.87 11.13 -8.20
N MET A 54 -2.54 10.17 -9.06
CA MET A 54 -1.17 9.83 -9.39
C MET A 54 -1.00 9.48 -10.87
N GLN A 55 0.22 9.64 -11.37
CA GLN A 55 0.66 9.08 -12.65
C GLN A 55 1.68 7.97 -12.36
N ASP A 56 1.56 6.86 -13.08
CA ASP A 56 2.56 5.78 -13.08
C ASP A 56 2.69 5.23 -14.49
N TYR A 57 3.90 5.32 -15.04
CA TYR A 57 4.23 4.80 -16.34
C TYR A 57 5.68 4.40 -16.45
N LEU A 58 5.95 3.45 -17.33
CA LEU A 58 7.28 2.99 -17.67
C LEU A 58 7.63 3.53 -19.04
N ALA A 59 8.81 4.14 -19.17
CA ALA A 59 9.28 4.69 -20.44
C ALA A 59 10.70 4.19 -20.75
N ARG A 60 11.03 4.13 -22.05
CA ARG A 60 12.42 3.98 -22.48
C ARG A 60 13.21 5.23 -22.11
N ARG A 61 14.40 5.04 -21.55
CA ARG A 61 15.32 6.12 -21.23
C ARG A 61 15.71 6.90 -22.48
N GLU A 62 15.92 6.18 -23.56
CA GLU A 62 16.18 6.74 -24.88
C GLU A 62 14.85 7.07 -25.56
N GLY A 63 14.65 8.32 -25.97
CA GLY A 63 13.46 8.79 -26.69
C GLY A 63 12.20 8.98 -25.84
N GLY A 64 12.11 8.43 -24.62
CA GLY A 64 10.96 8.67 -23.73
C GLY A 64 9.66 7.99 -24.14
N GLU A 65 9.75 6.97 -25.01
CA GLU A 65 8.63 6.16 -25.47
C GLU A 65 8.00 5.41 -24.29
N ILE A 66 6.68 5.51 -24.16
CA ILE A 66 5.92 4.82 -23.10
C ILE A 66 5.75 3.36 -23.48
N VAL A 67 6.21 2.44 -22.63
CA VAL A 67 6.06 0.99 -22.82
C VAL A 67 4.93 0.41 -21.99
N GLU A 68 4.55 1.07 -20.88
CA GLU A 68 3.49 0.63 -19.97
C GLU A 68 2.91 1.85 -19.24
N GLY A 69 1.61 1.85 -18.96
CA GLY A 69 0.94 2.91 -18.20
C GLY A 69 0.59 4.15 -19.03
N SER A 70 0.47 5.31 -18.38
CA SER A 70 0.08 6.57 -19.00
C SER A 70 0.67 7.78 -18.27
N LYS A 71 0.98 8.84 -19.03
CA LYS A 71 1.38 10.16 -18.50
C LYS A 71 0.24 10.95 -17.86
N SER A 72 -1.00 10.47 -17.97
CA SER A 72 -2.14 11.15 -17.36
C SER A 72 -2.20 10.82 -15.87
N PHE A 73 -2.43 11.84 -15.05
CA PHE A 73 -2.84 11.65 -13.68
C PHE A 73 -4.23 10.98 -13.64
N LYS A 74 -4.35 9.96 -12.79
CA LYS A 74 -5.58 9.19 -12.59
C LYS A 74 -5.83 9.01 -11.09
N GLN A 75 -7.09 8.87 -10.73
CA GLN A 75 -7.46 8.43 -9.39
C GLN A 75 -7.15 6.94 -9.26
N VAL A 76 -6.34 6.59 -8.26
CA VAL A 76 -5.98 5.22 -7.92
C VAL A 76 -6.32 5.00 -6.45
N ALA A 77 -6.96 3.87 -6.16
CA ALA A 77 -7.18 3.40 -4.80
C ALA A 77 -6.40 2.10 -4.59
N SER A 78 -5.74 1.98 -3.45
CA SER A 78 -4.95 0.79 -3.07
C SER A 78 -5.08 0.51 -1.59
N LEU A 79 -4.95 -0.75 -1.20
CA LEU A 79 -4.92 -1.20 0.19
C LEU A 79 -3.49 -1.37 0.63
N TRP A 80 -3.12 -0.69 1.71
CA TRP A 80 -1.78 -0.76 2.29
C TRP A 80 -1.87 -1.44 3.64
N THR A 81 -1.17 -2.57 3.79
CA THR A 81 -0.98 -3.22 5.08
C THR A 81 0.32 -2.75 5.68
N PHE A 82 0.22 -2.18 6.88
CA PHE A 82 1.35 -1.81 7.71
C PHE A 82 1.49 -2.83 8.83
N GLU A 83 2.72 -3.23 9.14
CA GLU A 83 3.05 -4.10 10.26
C GLU A 83 4.05 -3.41 11.18
N LEU A 84 3.83 -3.48 12.49
CA LEU A 84 4.78 -3.00 13.49
C LEU A 84 5.88 -4.04 13.68
N ALA A 85 7.08 -3.76 13.18
CA ALA A 85 8.24 -4.64 13.29
C ALA A 85 9.47 -3.86 13.75
N ASP A 86 10.18 -4.39 14.75
CA ASP A 86 11.32 -3.74 15.41
C ASP A 86 10.98 -2.32 15.91
N GLY A 87 9.73 -2.13 16.34
CA GLY A 87 9.25 -0.86 16.88
C GLY A 87 8.98 0.21 15.82
N ARG A 88 8.91 -0.17 14.54
CA ARG A 88 8.61 0.73 13.42
C ARG A 88 7.51 0.17 12.54
N TRP A 89 6.57 1.01 12.15
CA TRP A 89 5.60 0.65 11.12
C TRP A 89 6.31 0.53 9.78
N ARG A 90 6.13 -0.62 9.13
CA ARG A 90 6.65 -0.91 7.80
C ARG A 90 5.50 -1.33 6.91
N VAL A 91 5.55 -0.93 5.65
CA VAL A 91 4.64 -1.48 4.64
C VAL A 91 5.00 -2.95 4.45
N SER A 92 4.07 -3.84 4.78
CA SER A 92 4.23 -5.28 4.58
C SER A 92 3.54 -5.75 3.31
N ASN A 93 2.47 -5.06 2.86
CA ASN A 93 1.78 -5.37 1.61
C ASN A 93 1.14 -4.13 0.96
N ILE A 94 1.01 -4.13 -0.37
CA ILE A 94 0.24 -3.16 -1.15
C ILE A 94 -0.59 -3.94 -2.18
N GLU A 95 -1.90 -3.74 -2.17
CA GLU A 95 -2.86 -4.49 -2.96
C GLU A 95 -3.85 -3.56 -3.68
N ASP A 96 -4.54 -4.11 -4.67
CA ASP A 96 -5.63 -3.40 -5.34
C ASP A 96 -6.82 -3.21 -4.37
N SER A 97 -7.44 -2.03 -4.41
CA SER A 97 -8.66 -1.73 -3.65
C SER A 97 -9.84 -2.65 -3.95
N ALA A 98 -9.84 -3.37 -5.08
CA ALA A 98 -10.85 -4.38 -5.39
C ALA A 98 -10.97 -5.47 -4.31
N LEU A 99 -9.90 -5.76 -3.56
CA LEU A 99 -9.88 -6.75 -2.48
C LEU A 99 -10.52 -6.24 -1.17
N MET A 100 -11.02 -5.01 -1.14
CA MET A 100 -11.63 -4.40 0.04
C MET A 100 -12.73 -5.27 0.66
N ARG A 101 -13.57 -5.87 -0.19
CA ARG A 101 -14.69 -6.70 0.24
C ARG A 101 -14.21 -7.90 1.06
N ASP A 102 -13.15 -8.55 0.60
CA ASP A 102 -12.58 -9.73 1.25
C ASP A 102 -12.09 -9.41 2.67
N TYR A 103 -11.49 -8.23 2.85
CA TYR A 103 -11.09 -7.74 4.18
C TYR A 103 -12.30 -7.51 5.10
N LEU A 104 -13.38 -6.91 4.58
CA LEU A 104 -14.59 -6.68 5.36
C LEU A 104 -15.29 -7.99 5.76
N GLU A 105 -15.30 -8.98 4.87
CA GLU A 105 -15.85 -10.31 5.15
C GLU A 105 -15.02 -11.07 6.19
N MET A 106 -13.70 -10.96 6.14
CA MET A 106 -12.81 -11.54 7.17
C MET A 106 -13.10 -10.97 8.56
N ILE A 107 -13.35 -9.65 8.67
CA ILE A 107 -13.73 -9.00 9.92
C ILE A 107 -15.07 -9.52 10.42
N ALA A 108 -16.08 -9.57 9.55
CA ALA A 108 -17.42 -10.04 9.90
C ALA A 108 -17.41 -11.50 10.37
N ALA A 109 -16.55 -12.34 9.79
CA ALA A 109 -16.38 -13.73 10.19
C ALA A 109 -15.60 -13.90 11.52
N HIS A 110 -14.87 -12.88 11.99
CA HIS A 110 -14.08 -12.90 13.22
C HIS A 110 -14.39 -11.69 14.11
N PRO A 111 -15.51 -11.68 14.86
CA PRO A 111 -16.01 -10.52 15.61
C PRO A 111 -15.11 -10.02 16.76
N ARG A 112 -13.99 -10.69 17.05
CA ARG A 112 -13.01 -10.24 18.06
C ARG A 112 -12.20 -9.01 17.62
N ALA A 113 -12.43 -8.48 16.42
CA ALA A 113 -11.76 -7.31 15.88
C ALA A 113 -12.47 -5.98 16.19
N GLU A 114 -13.31 -5.89 17.23
CA GLU A 114 -13.88 -4.62 17.69
C GLU A 114 -13.40 -4.18 19.08
N ALA A 115 -13.05 -2.89 19.11
CA ALA A 115 -12.96 -1.96 20.24
C ALA A 115 -11.75 -2.05 21.19
N ALA A 116 -10.59 -1.57 20.71
CA ALA A 116 -9.62 -0.86 21.55
C ALA A 116 -9.64 0.65 21.25
N VAL A 117 -10.82 1.27 21.27
CA VAL A 117 -10.93 2.71 21.52
C VAL A 117 -11.46 2.84 22.93
N ARG A 118 -10.56 3.06 23.89
CA ARG A 118 -10.95 3.58 25.20
C ARG A 118 -10.95 5.11 25.08
N PRO A 119 -12.09 5.80 25.23
CA PRO A 119 -12.06 7.24 25.47
C PRO A 119 -11.37 7.47 26.82
N GLY A 120 -10.44 8.42 26.84
CA GLY A 120 -9.87 8.97 28.07
C GLY A 120 -10.84 9.90 28.77
#